data_AF-A0A9P1G706-F1
#
_entry.id   AF-A0A9P1G706-F1
#
_cell.length_a   1.000
_cell.length_b   1.000
_cell.length_c   1.000
_cell.angle_alpha   90.00
_cell.angle_beta   90.00
_cell.angle_gamma   90.00
#
_symmetry.space_group_name_H-M   'P 1'
#
loop_
_entity.id
_entity.type
_entity.pdbx_description
1 polymer ?
#
loop_
_entity_poly.entity_id
_entity_poly.type
_entity_poly.pdbx_seq_one_letter_code
_entity_poly.pdbx_strand_id
1 'polypeptide(L)'
;MDGILKAVREKIEIEKQLQHQLETCSADICAAMFEEFAPFPHNSNGQLCWPAHWDADVGDLRKHLLRFFEYDDCFSGCRAQRMWPLYLEAAFPFMRGMPLIDMLTSLVVRTWHHRSCGKAWLQSVEFFCGKANLSLAALEAGLKAAAMDKTLNPEHNVLEAPGLRLALLLLTATVPGALEWLGSPCNSYVVLCRAQSLRSADNMYLGDESKYFVLEGNCLGDISALLVLLGVMTLLRFGLEQPQNSVLPYSGCMAAVLRYVEAEQTLTYHYCFGGER
;
A
#
# COMPACT_ATOMS: atom_id res chain seq x y z
N MET A 1 -32.66 -1.26 33.08
CA MET A 1 -32.51 -0.03 32.24
C MET A 1 -31.17 0.65 32.51
N ASP A 2 -30.78 0.84 33.78
CA ASP A 2 -29.49 1.46 34.15
C ASP A 2 -28.24 0.70 33.69
N GLY A 3 -28.25 -0.64 33.69
CA GLY A 3 -27.11 -1.43 33.20
C GLY A 3 -26.86 -1.27 31.70
N ILE A 4 -27.92 -1.10 30.91
CA ILE A 4 -27.83 -0.86 29.46
C ILE A 4 -27.29 0.55 29.19
N LEU A 5 -27.82 1.56 29.89
CA LEU A 5 -27.34 2.94 29.78
C LEU A 5 -25.87 3.08 30.21
N LYS A 6 -25.44 2.33 31.23
CA LYS A 6 -24.03 2.28 31.66
C LYS A 6 -23.14 1.64 30.58
N ALA A 7 -23.52 0.47 30.06
CA ALA A 7 -22.78 -0.21 29.00
C ALA A 7 -22.67 0.64 27.72
N VAL A 8 -23.75 1.34 27.33
CA VAL A 8 -23.75 2.26 26.19
C VAL A 8 -22.80 3.43 26.41
N ARG A 9 -22.78 4.02 27.62
CA ARG A 9 -21.84 5.11 27.95
C ARG A 9 -20.39 4.64 27.93
N GLU A 10 -20.11 3.45 28.46
CA GLU A 10 -18.78 2.85 28.43
C GLU A 10 -18.34 2.57 26.98
N LYS A 11 -19.21 2.04 26.11
CA LYS A 11 -18.90 1.85 24.68
C LYS A 11 -18.58 3.17 23.99
N ILE A 12 -19.38 4.21 24.19
CA ILE A 12 -19.15 5.55 23.61
C ILE A 12 -17.81 6.13 24.06
N GLU A 13 -17.43 5.95 25.32
CA GLU A 13 -16.16 6.47 25.83
C GLU A 13 -14.96 5.73 25.24
N ILE A 14 -15.05 4.40 25.09
CA ILE A 14 -14.04 3.58 24.40
C ILE A 14 -13.91 4.02 22.93
N GLU A 15 -15.01 4.18 22.21
CA GLU A 15 -15.01 4.64 20.81
C GLU A 15 -14.33 6.01 20.66
N LYS A 16 -14.60 6.96 21.57
CA LYS A 16 -13.93 8.26 21.58
C LYS A 16 -12.43 8.15 21.84
N GLN A 17 -12.01 7.30 22.77
CA GLN A 17 -10.60 7.07 23.07
C GLN A 17 -9.87 6.46 21.88
N LEU A 18 -10.48 5.47 21.21
CA LEU A 18 -9.92 4.85 20.01
C LEU A 18 -9.83 5.82 18.84
N GLN A 19 -10.85 6.65 18.65
CA GLN A 19 -10.83 7.69 17.62
C GLN A 19 -9.71 8.72 17.88
N HIS A 20 -9.53 9.14 19.14
CA HIS A 20 -8.43 10.02 19.52
C HIS A 20 -7.06 9.35 19.34
N GLN A 21 -6.94 8.07 19.68
CA GLN A 21 -5.73 7.29 19.43
C GLN A 21 -5.42 7.17 17.95
N LEU A 22 -6.41 6.90 17.11
CA LEU A 22 -6.28 6.84 15.66
C LEU A 22 -5.80 8.19 15.11
N GLU A 23 -6.46 9.29 15.49
CA GLU A 23 -6.08 10.63 15.07
C GLU A 23 -4.62 10.94 15.46
N THR A 24 -4.23 10.61 16.68
CA THR A 24 -2.84 10.82 17.14
C THR A 24 -1.86 9.92 16.38
N CYS A 25 -2.16 8.63 16.26
CA CYS A 25 -1.29 7.66 15.59
C CYS A 25 -1.13 7.93 14.10
N SER A 26 -2.13 8.53 13.44
CA SER A 26 -2.10 8.82 12.00
C SER A 26 -1.67 10.24 11.67
N ALA A 27 -2.03 11.25 12.47
CA ALA A 27 -1.68 12.65 12.18
C ALA A 27 -0.18 12.94 12.40
N ASP A 28 0.46 12.24 13.34
CA ASP A 28 1.87 12.45 13.65
C ASP A 28 2.82 11.71 12.69
N ILE A 29 2.30 10.84 11.82
CA ILE A 29 3.10 10.11 10.84
C ILE A 29 3.49 11.05 9.70
N CYS A 30 4.78 11.39 9.62
CA CYS A 30 5.31 12.22 8.55
C CYS A 30 6.66 11.70 8.03
N ALA A 31 7.09 12.18 6.87
CA ALA A 31 8.31 11.72 6.23
C ALA A 31 9.57 11.99 7.07
N ALA A 32 9.54 13.02 7.93
CA ALA A 32 10.65 13.39 8.81
C ALA A 32 11.02 12.26 9.79
N MET A 33 10.05 11.42 10.19
CA MET A 33 10.29 10.27 11.07
C MET A 33 11.27 9.24 10.46
N PHE A 34 11.48 9.28 9.15
CA PHE A 34 12.29 8.32 8.40
C PHE A 34 13.59 8.93 7.83
N GLU A 35 13.87 10.21 8.12
CA GLU A 35 15.02 10.93 7.54
C GLU A 35 16.36 10.38 7.99
N GLU A 36 16.46 9.84 9.20
CA GLU A 36 17.67 9.21 9.76
C GLU A 36 18.27 8.16 8.81
N PHE A 37 17.41 7.45 8.06
CA PHE A 37 17.81 6.38 7.14
C PHE A 37 17.65 6.76 5.67
N ALA A 38 17.40 8.04 5.37
CA ALA A 38 17.23 8.54 4.02
C ALA A 38 18.42 8.28 3.06
N PRO A 39 19.69 8.22 3.51
CA PRO A 39 20.81 7.90 2.62
C PRO A 39 20.92 6.42 2.26
N PHE A 40 20.54 5.51 3.17
CA PHE A 40 20.70 4.06 2.96
C PHE A 40 19.66 3.52 1.95
N PRO A 41 19.98 2.57 1.05
CA PRO A 41 21.23 1.81 0.91
C PRO A 41 22.17 2.43 -0.14
N HIS A 42 22.44 3.73 -0.11
CA HIS A 42 23.37 4.36 -1.06
C HIS A 42 24.62 4.85 -0.35
N ASN A 43 25.78 4.63 -0.97
CA ASN A 43 27.04 5.20 -0.52
C ASN A 43 27.16 6.68 -0.93
N SER A 44 28.26 7.33 -0.57
CA SER A 44 28.55 8.72 -0.93
C SER A 44 28.58 9.01 -2.43
N ASN A 45 28.74 7.97 -3.26
CA ASN A 45 28.75 8.06 -4.72
C ASN A 45 27.37 7.77 -5.33
N GLY A 46 26.33 7.58 -4.52
CA GLY A 46 24.98 7.25 -4.97
C GLY A 46 24.81 5.81 -5.47
N GLN A 47 25.79 4.93 -5.23
CA GLN A 47 25.69 3.52 -5.60
C GLN A 47 25.03 2.71 -4.50
N LEU A 48 24.25 1.71 -4.89
CA LEU A 48 23.67 0.76 -3.96
C LEU A 48 24.77 0.04 -3.16
N CYS A 49 24.60 0.00 -1.83
CA CYS A 49 25.50 -0.66 -0.90
C CYS A 49 24.73 -1.23 0.30
N TRP A 50 25.18 -2.37 0.79
CA TRP A 50 24.66 -3.04 1.97
C TRP A 50 25.76 -3.86 2.64
N PRO A 51 25.56 -4.32 3.88
CA PRO A 51 26.49 -5.23 4.53
C PRO A 51 26.65 -6.54 3.74
N ALA A 52 27.87 -7.06 3.63
CA ALA A 52 28.18 -8.26 2.83
C ALA A 52 27.36 -9.51 3.23
N HIS A 53 26.90 -9.59 4.48
CA HIS A 53 26.07 -10.71 4.91
C HIS A 53 24.66 -10.73 4.27
N TRP A 54 24.25 -9.66 3.58
CA TRP A 54 23.00 -9.60 2.81
C TRP A 54 23.18 -9.92 1.33
N ASP A 55 24.39 -10.17 0.84
CA ASP A 55 24.62 -10.38 -0.60
C ASP A 55 23.78 -11.52 -1.18
N ALA A 56 23.62 -12.61 -0.43
CA ALA A 56 22.77 -13.73 -0.82
C ALA A 56 21.29 -13.34 -0.87
N ASP A 57 20.78 -12.71 0.19
CA ASP A 57 19.38 -12.28 0.30
C ASP A 57 19.01 -11.25 -0.77
N VAL A 58 19.89 -10.29 -1.04
CA VAL A 58 19.69 -9.31 -2.12
C VAL A 58 19.78 -9.97 -3.50
N GLY A 59 20.67 -10.94 -3.67
CA GLY A 59 20.74 -11.75 -4.89
C GLY A 59 19.43 -12.47 -5.16
N ASP A 60 18.83 -13.08 -4.15
CA ASP A 60 17.54 -13.78 -4.27
C ASP A 60 16.37 -12.82 -4.48
N LEU A 61 16.32 -11.70 -3.75
CA LEU A 61 15.35 -10.62 -3.98
C LEU A 61 15.37 -10.17 -5.45
N ARG A 62 16.55 -9.95 -6.04
CA ARG A 62 16.66 -9.51 -7.44
C ARG A 62 16.16 -10.57 -8.41
N LYS A 63 16.37 -11.87 -8.14
CA LYS A 63 15.77 -12.95 -8.94
C LYS A 63 14.24 -12.91 -8.86
N HIS A 64 13.69 -12.68 -7.67
CA HIS A 64 12.25 -12.53 -7.47
C HIS A 64 11.68 -11.34 -8.25
N LEU A 65 12.36 -10.18 -8.23
CA LEU A 65 11.97 -9.00 -9.00
C LEU A 65 12.05 -9.23 -10.52
N LEU A 66 13.10 -9.89 -11.01
CA LEU A 66 13.21 -10.26 -12.43
C LEU A 66 12.08 -11.19 -12.87
N ARG A 67 11.75 -12.20 -12.04
CA ARG A 67 10.60 -13.08 -12.29
C ARG A 67 9.29 -12.30 -12.28
N PHE A 68 9.13 -11.30 -11.41
CA PHE A 68 7.96 -10.43 -11.44
C PHE A 68 7.87 -9.64 -12.76
N PHE A 69 8.99 -9.16 -13.31
CA PHE A 69 8.97 -8.45 -14.60
C PHE A 69 8.50 -9.32 -15.77
N GLU A 70 8.77 -10.63 -15.74
CA GLU A 70 8.21 -11.59 -16.70
C GLU A 70 6.68 -11.66 -16.59
N TYR A 71 6.14 -11.62 -15.36
CA TYR A 71 4.68 -11.55 -15.12
C TYR A 71 4.10 -10.21 -15.58
N ASP A 72 4.78 -9.10 -15.32
CA ASP A 72 4.38 -7.77 -15.77
C ASP A 72 4.28 -7.71 -17.31
N ASP A 73 5.24 -8.29 -18.02
CA ASP A 73 5.18 -8.41 -19.48
C ASP A 73 3.96 -9.24 -19.92
N CYS A 74 3.79 -10.43 -19.35
CA CYS A 74 2.72 -11.36 -19.75
C CYS A 74 1.30 -10.86 -19.44
N PHE A 75 1.11 -10.13 -18.33
CA PHE A 75 -0.23 -9.85 -17.78
C PHE A 75 -0.61 -8.37 -17.78
N SER A 76 0.35 -7.45 -17.91
CA SER A 76 0.08 -6.01 -17.95
C SER A 76 0.67 -5.31 -19.17
N GLY A 77 1.38 -6.06 -20.02
CA GLY A 77 2.13 -5.53 -21.16
C GLY A 77 3.19 -4.53 -20.69
N CYS A 78 3.99 -4.88 -19.69
CA CYS A 78 5.07 -4.06 -19.11
C CYS A 78 4.61 -2.74 -18.47
N ARG A 79 3.38 -2.67 -17.93
CA ARG A 79 2.87 -1.44 -17.32
C ARG A 79 3.64 -1.07 -16.06
N ALA A 80 3.98 -2.02 -15.18
CA ALA A 80 4.75 -1.70 -13.97
C ALA A 80 6.13 -1.15 -14.34
N GLN A 81 6.79 -1.79 -15.31
CA GLN A 81 8.09 -1.35 -15.82
C GLN A 81 8.07 0.04 -16.47
N ARG A 82 6.93 0.48 -17.05
CA ARG A 82 6.76 1.84 -17.58
C ARG A 82 6.38 2.87 -16.52
N MET A 83 5.47 2.51 -15.62
CA MET A 83 4.80 3.48 -14.74
C MET A 83 5.52 3.66 -13.41
N TRP A 84 6.00 2.58 -12.79
CA TRP A 84 6.63 2.67 -11.46
C TRP A 84 7.90 3.53 -11.42
N PRO A 85 8.79 3.55 -12.44
CA PRO A 85 9.90 4.48 -12.44
C PRO A 85 9.43 5.94 -12.29
N LEU A 86 8.36 6.34 -13.00
CA LEU A 86 7.84 7.71 -12.93
C LEU A 86 7.36 8.05 -11.51
N TYR A 87 6.66 7.12 -10.86
CA TYR A 87 6.18 7.31 -9.49
C TYR A 87 7.33 7.36 -8.47
N LEU A 88 8.30 6.45 -8.62
CA LEU A 88 9.44 6.36 -7.71
C LEU A 88 10.39 7.55 -7.87
N GLU A 89 10.62 8.04 -9.09
CA GLU A 89 11.41 9.26 -9.32
C GLU A 89 10.73 10.51 -8.77
N ALA A 90 9.39 10.58 -8.82
CA ALA A 90 8.66 11.67 -8.22
C ALA A 90 8.79 11.65 -6.69
N ALA A 91 8.56 10.48 -6.06
CA ALA A 91 8.65 10.30 -4.61
C ALA A 91 10.09 10.41 -4.08
N PHE A 92 11.06 9.91 -4.83
CA PHE A 92 12.48 9.84 -4.48
C PHE A 92 13.34 10.37 -5.62
N PRO A 93 13.56 11.70 -5.71
CA PRO A 93 14.30 12.31 -6.82
C PRO A 93 15.72 11.77 -7.03
N PHE A 94 16.36 11.25 -5.98
CA PHE A 94 17.69 10.64 -6.08
C PHE A 94 17.70 9.33 -6.89
N MET A 95 16.54 8.71 -7.10
CA MET A 95 16.41 7.48 -7.90
C MET A 95 16.38 7.74 -9.40
N ARG A 96 16.38 9.00 -9.84
CA ARG A 96 16.26 9.37 -11.25
C ARG A 96 17.32 8.69 -12.12
N GLY A 97 16.85 8.01 -13.17
CA GLY A 97 17.72 7.28 -14.10
C GLY A 97 18.25 5.94 -13.58
N MET A 98 17.89 5.52 -12.37
CA MET A 98 18.17 4.16 -11.92
C MET A 98 17.28 3.15 -12.66
N PRO A 99 17.79 1.93 -12.95
CA PRO A 99 16.94 0.82 -13.38
C PRO A 99 15.87 0.52 -12.33
N LEU A 100 14.65 0.16 -12.76
CA LEU A 100 13.54 -0.15 -11.83
C LEU A 100 13.92 -1.24 -10.80
N ILE A 101 14.67 -2.26 -11.22
CA ILE A 101 15.14 -3.31 -10.31
C ILE A 101 15.97 -2.74 -9.15
N ASP A 102 16.79 -1.71 -9.41
CA ASP A 102 17.63 -1.07 -8.40
C ASP A 102 16.79 -0.16 -7.50
N MET A 103 15.78 0.53 -8.05
CA MET A 103 14.82 1.30 -7.26
C MET A 103 14.03 0.41 -6.28
N LEU A 104 13.49 -0.71 -6.76
CA LEU A 104 12.75 -1.66 -5.92
C LEU A 104 13.67 -2.34 -4.89
N THR A 105 14.88 -2.73 -5.31
CA THR A 105 15.90 -3.27 -4.38
C THR A 105 16.19 -2.27 -3.27
N SER A 106 16.37 -0.98 -3.61
CA SER A 106 16.63 0.07 -2.63
C SER A 106 15.54 0.15 -1.55
N LEU A 107 14.27 0.10 -1.94
CA LEU A 107 13.14 0.23 -1.00
C LEU A 107 13.04 -0.98 -0.06
N VAL A 108 13.24 -2.19 -0.59
CA VAL A 108 13.20 -3.42 0.21
C VAL A 108 14.39 -3.49 1.17
N VAL A 109 15.60 -3.21 0.69
CA VAL A 109 16.82 -3.23 1.52
C VAL A 109 16.77 -2.13 2.59
N ARG A 110 16.22 -0.95 2.28
CA ARG A 110 15.94 0.08 3.29
C ARG A 110 15.01 -0.42 4.38
N THR A 111 13.95 -1.14 4.01
CA THR A 111 13.02 -1.74 4.98
C THR A 111 13.73 -2.72 5.90
N TRP A 112 14.58 -3.60 5.35
CA TRP A 112 15.38 -4.52 6.16
C TRP A 112 16.31 -3.80 7.13
N HIS A 113 16.95 -2.73 6.70
CA HIS A 113 17.83 -1.93 7.56
C HIS A 113 17.08 -1.25 8.69
N HIS A 114 15.98 -0.57 8.39
CA HIS A 114 15.14 0.07 9.40
C HIS A 114 14.68 -0.93 10.47
N ARG A 115 14.27 -2.14 10.05
CA ARG A 115 13.93 -3.25 10.95
C ARG A 115 15.12 -3.74 11.77
N SER A 116 16.28 -3.92 11.15
CA SER A 116 17.51 -4.37 11.83
C SER A 116 17.98 -3.39 12.92
N CYS A 117 17.66 -2.10 12.75
CA CYS A 117 17.93 -1.05 13.73
C CYS A 117 16.89 -0.98 14.87
N GLY A 118 15.91 -1.90 14.91
CA GLY A 118 14.87 -1.92 15.95
C GLY A 118 13.85 -0.78 15.84
N LYS A 119 13.72 -0.15 14.67
CA LYS A 119 12.83 1.00 14.45
C LYS A 119 11.47 0.60 13.89
N ALA A 120 11.25 -0.68 13.58
CA ALA A 120 9.96 -1.19 13.16
C ALA A 120 9.04 -1.43 14.38
N TRP A 121 7.81 -0.94 14.29
CA TRP A 121 6.84 -0.99 15.38
C TRP A 121 5.40 -1.20 14.91
N LEU A 122 5.08 -0.95 13.64
CA LEU A 122 3.72 -1.08 13.11
C LEU A 122 3.38 -2.55 12.86
N GLN A 123 2.25 -2.98 13.39
CA GLN A 123 1.69 -4.33 13.21
C GLN A 123 0.56 -4.34 12.18
N SER A 124 -0.02 -3.18 11.87
CA SER A 124 -0.99 -3.00 10.80
C SER A 124 -0.82 -1.64 10.13
N VAL A 125 -1.02 -1.57 8.82
CA VAL A 125 -1.09 -0.33 8.05
C VAL A 125 -2.27 -0.42 7.10
N GLU A 126 -3.17 0.56 7.16
CA GLU A 126 -4.32 0.68 6.28
C GLU A 126 -4.11 1.84 5.31
N PHE A 127 -3.85 1.54 4.04
CA PHE A 127 -3.79 2.51 2.96
C PHE A 127 -5.18 2.72 2.35
N PHE A 128 -5.48 3.96 1.97
CA PHE A 128 -6.79 4.35 1.43
C PHE A 128 -7.93 4.06 2.43
N CYS A 129 -7.68 4.34 3.70
CA CYS A 129 -8.49 3.85 4.80
C CYS A 129 -9.90 4.46 4.85
N GLY A 130 -10.13 5.61 4.21
CA GLY A 130 -11.38 6.37 4.31
C GLY A 130 -11.76 6.68 5.76
N LYS A 131 -12.58 5.82 6.37
CA LYS A 131 -12.99 5.91 7.79
C LYS A 131 -12.09 5.13 8.76
N ALA A 132 -11.08 4.42 8.27
CA ALA A 132 -10.10 3.69 9.07
C ALA A 132 -10.70 2.62 10.00
N ASN A 133 -11.76 1.93 9.56
CA ASN A 133 -12.43 0.93 10.39
C ASN A 133 -11.49 -0.22 10.75
N LEU A 134 -10.60 -0.63 9.84
CA LEU A 134 -9.67 -1.71 10.13
C LEU A 134 -8.59 -1.26 11.12
N SER A 135 -8.08 -0.05 10.97
CA SER A 135 -7.13 0.52 11.92
C SER A 135 -7.75 0.67 13.31
N LEU A 136 -9.01 1.08 13.41
CA LEU A 136 -9.75 1.09 14.69
C LEU A 136 -9.86 -0.31 15.28
N ALA A 137 -10.27 -1.31 14.50
CA ALA A 137 -10.35 -2.70 14.97
C ALA A 137 -8.98 -3.26 15.41
N ALA A 138 -7.89 -2.86 14.73
CA ALA A 138 -6.54 -3.24 15.12
C ALA A 138 -6.14 -2.58 16.46
N LEU A 139 -6.45 -1.30 16.66
CA LEU A 139 -6.22 -0.58 17.92
C LEU A 139 -7.06 -1.20 19.06
N GLU A 140 -8.31 -1.57 18.81
CA GLU A 140 -9.18 -2.30 19.75
C GLU A 140 -8.57 -3.64 20.18
N ALA A 141 -7.91 -4.33 19.26
CA ALA A 141 -7.17 -5.56 19.52
C ALA A 141 -5.81 -5.33 20.23
N GLY A 142 -5.46 -4.08 20.56
CA GLY A 142 -4.19 -3.72 21.20
C GLY A 142 -2.99 -3.74 20.27
N LEU A 143 -3.20 -3.75 18.95
CA LEU A 143 -2.14 -3.70 17.95
C LEU A 143 -1.73 -2.26 17.65
N LYS A 144 -0.47 -2.07 17.26
CA LYS A 144 0.01 -0.79 16.74
C LYS A 144 -0.36 -0.65 15.26
N ALA A 145 -1.24 0.29 14.95
CA ALA A 145 -1.75 0.50 13.61
C ALA A 145 -1.49 1.92 13.09
N ALA A 146 -1.40 2.07 11.76
CA ALA A 146 -1.37 3.35 11.07
C ALA A 146 -2.44 3.37 9.98
N ALA A 147 -3.17 4.49 9.86
CA ALA A 147 -4.15 4.70 8.80
C ALA A 147 -3.73 5.87 7.89
N MET A 148 -3.70 5.63 6.58
CA MET A 148 -3.35 6.62 5.58
C MET A 148 -4.52 6.87 4.62
N ASP A 149 -5.03 8.09 4.64
CA ASP A 149 -5.95 8.62 3.62
C ASP A 149 -5.84 10.14 3.56
N LYS A 150 -5.96 10.69 2.35
CA LYS A 150 -6.01 12.15 2.12
C LYS A 150 -7.17 12.84 2.83
N THR A 151 -8.24 12.11 3.17
CA THR A 151 -9.37 12.65 3.95
C THR A 151 -9.05 12.76 5.44
N LEU A 152 -8.07 12.02 5.94
CA LEU A 152 -7.59 12.14 7.32
C LEU A 152 -6.50 13.22 7.43
N ASN A 153 -5.52 13.17 6.53
CA ASN A 153 -4.46 14.16 6.44
C ASN A 153 -4.14 14.41 4.96
N PRO A 154 -4.24 15.66 4.45
CA PRO A 154 -3.92 15.98 3.06
C PRO A 154 -2.52 15.53 2.60
N GLU A 155 -1.55 15.45 3.54
CA GLU A 155 -0.20 14.94 3.25
C GLU A 155 -0.17 13.45 2.90
N HIS A 156 -1.23 12.71 3.18
CA HIS A 156 -1.37 11.28 2.83
C HIS A 156 -1.86 11.07 1.38
N ASN A 157 -1.97 12.13 0.57
CA ASN A 157 -2.37 11.99 -0.83
C ASN A 157 -1.27 11.31 -1.67
N VAL A 158 -1.41 10.01 -1.91
CA VAL A 158 -0.42 9.22 -2.67
C VAL A 158 -0.31 9.57 -4.15
N LEU A 159 -1.23 10.38 -4.69
CA LEU A 159 -1.08 10.93 -6.05
C LEU A 159 -0.07 12.08 -6.11
N GLU A 160 0.27 12.65 -4.95
CA GLU A 160 1.31 13.65 -4.80
C GLU A 160 2.61 12.99 -4.35
N ALA A 161 3.75 13.48 -4.84
CA ALA A 161 5.07 12.93 -4.53
C ALA A 161 5.35 12.80 -3.02
N PRO A 162 5.03 13.78 -2.15
CA PRO A 162 5.24 13.65 -0.70
C PRO A 162 4.39 12.54 -0.07
N GLY A 163 3.13 12.40 -0.49
CA GLY A 163 2.24 11.38 0.07
C GLY A 163 2.60 9.97 -0.38
N LEU A 164 3.02 9.80 -1.64
CA LEU A 164 3.56 8.51 -2.11
C LEU A 164 4.85 8.15 -1.38
N ARG A 165 5.76 9.12 -1.21
CA ARG A 165 6.99 8.95 -0.44
C ARG A 165 6.67 8.48 0.98
N LEU A 166 5.72 9.12 1.65
CA LEU A 166 5.31 8.74 2.99
C LEU A 166 4.76 7.31 3.04
N ALA A 167 3.87 6.94 2.11
CA ALA A 167 3.32 5.58 2.04
C ALA A 167 4.42 4.51 1.87
N LEU A 168 5.39 4.76 0.98
CA LEU A 168 6.51 3.84 0.75
C LEU A 168 7.48 3.78 1.95
N LEU A 169 7.70 4.90 2.65
CA LEU A 169 8.50 4.92 3.87
C LEU A 169 7.81 4.22 5.02
N LEU A 170 6.48 4.25 5.09
CA LEU A 170 5.71 3.62 6.16
C LEU A 170 5.91 2.09 6.19
N LEU A 171 6.14 1.46 5.03
CA LEU A 171 6.52 0.05 4.93
C LEU A 171 7.78 -0.26 5.75
N THR A 172 8.72 0.68 5.87
CA THR A 172 9.96 0.48 6.66
C THR A 172 9.68 0.35 8.16
N ALA A 173 8.63 0.98 8.67
CA ALA A 173 8.22 0.93 10.08
C ALA A 173 7.40 -0.32 10.43
N THR A 174 7.05 -1.17 9.46
CA THR A 174 6.28 -2.40 9.71
C THR A 174 7.17 -3.52 10.26
N VAL A 175 6.64 -4.31 11.19
CA VAL A 175 7.28 -5.55 11.65
C VAL A 175 7.05 -6.69 10.64
N PRO A 176 7.93 -7.71 10.56
CA PRO A 176 7.66 -8.89 9.76
C PRO A 176 6.30 -9.54 10.12
N GLY A 177 5.52 -9.91 9.11
CA GLY A 177 4.18 -10.46 9.30
C GLY A 177 3.09 -9.45 9.63
N ALA A 178 3.39 -8.14 9.68
CA ALA A 178 2.37 -7.10 9.82
C ALA A 178 1.36 -7.16 8.68
N LEU A 179 0.15 -6.67 8.96
CA LEU A 179 -0.93 -6.56 7.99
C LEU A 179 -0.82 -5.25 7.20
N GLU A 180 -0.75 -5.35 5.89
CA GLU A 180 -0.96 -4.25 4.96
C GLU A 180 -2.37 -4.38 4.38
N TRP A 181 -3.23 -3.40 4.60
CA TRP A 181 -4.58 -3.39 4.04
C TRP A 181 -4.74 -2.25 3.06
N LEU A 182 -5.29 -2.55 1.88
CA LEU A 182 -5.52 -1.57 0.83
C LEU A 182 -7.02 -1.44 0.56
N GLY A 183 -7.60 -0.32 0.98
CA GLY A 183 -8.94 0.12 0.63
C GLY A 183 -8.99 0.85 -0.71
N SER A 184 -8.23 0.39 -1.72
CA SER A 184 -7.96 1.15 -2.95
C SER A 184 -9.25 1.70 -3.60
N PRO A 185 -9.32 2.99 -3.96
CA PRO A 185 -10.54 3.58 -4.49
C PRO A 185 -11.06 2.84 -5.73
N CYS A 186 -12.32 2.38 -5.64
CA CYS A 186 -12.96 1.54 -6.66
C CYS A 186 -13.88 2.32 -7.62
N ASN A 187 -13.98 3.65 -7.46
CA ASN A 187 -14.92 4.53 -8.17
C ASN A 187 -14.91 4.37 -9.70
N SER A 188 -13.76 4.11 -10.33
CA SER A 188 -13.68 3.86 -11.78
C SER A 188 -13.71 2.38 -12.17
N TYR A 189 -13.63 1.47 -11.20
CA TYR A 189 -13.47 0.01 -11.41
C TYR A 189 -14.76 -0.80 -11.19
N VAL A 190 -15.74 -0.24 -10.48
CA VAL A 190 -17.02 -0.92 -10.25
C VAL A 190 -17.91 -0.93 -11.49
N VAL A 191 -18.75 -1.97 -11.61
CA VAL A 191 -19.68 -2.15 -12.74
C VAL A 191 -20.58 -0.94 -13.01
N LEU A 192 -20.97 -0.20 -11.97
CA LEU A 192 -21.81 0.99 -12.08
C LEU A 192 -21.17 2.09 -12.95
N CYS A 193 -19.84 2.13 -12.98
CA CYS A 193 -19.07 3.10 -13.73
C CYS A 193 -18.54 2.53 -15.05
N ARG A 194 -18.93 1.30 -15.44
CA ARG A 194 -18.38 0.63 -16.63
C ARG A 194 -18.75 1.34 -17.93
N ALA A 195 -19.97 1.86 -18.02
CA ALA A 195 -20.44 2.60 -19.19
C ALA A 195 -19.66 3.91 -19.40
N GLN A 196 -19.14 4.52 -18.33
CA GLN A 196 -18.35 5.75 -18.42
C GLN A 196 -16.85 5.45 -18.51
N SER A 197 -16.34 4.50 -17.73
CA SER A 197 -14.92 4.15 -17.69
C SER A 197 -14.47 3.35 -18.90
N LEU A 198 -15.39 2.64 -19.57
CA LEU A 198 -15.11 1.78 -20.73
C LEU A 198 -14.07 0.68 -20.43
N ARG A 199 -13.90 0.27 -19.17
CA ARG A 199 -12.99 -0.83 -18.79
C ARG A 199 -13.51 -2.18 -19.27
N SER A 200 -12.73 -2.85 -20.13
CA SER A 200 -13.03 -4.17 -20.67
C SER A 200 -11.76 -5.01 -20.81
N ALA A 201 -11.92 -6.32 -21.08
CA ALA A 201 -10.77 -7.18 -21.35
C ALA A 201 -9.96 -6.67 -22.56
N ASP A 202 -10.64 -6.11 -23.57
CA ASP A 202 -10.01 -5.62 -24.81
C ASP A 202 -9.01 -4.47 -24.59
N ASN A 203 -9.14 -3.74 -23.47
CA ASN A 203 -8.19 -2.68 -23.09
C ASN A 203 -7.44 -2.98 -21.79
N MET A 204 -7.25 -4.26 -21.46
CA MET A 204 -6.57 -4.71 -20.22
C MET A 204 -7.19 -4.07 -18.97
N TYR A 205 -8.50 -3.80 -19.03
CA TYR A 205 -9.29 -3.11 -18.03
C TYR A 205 -8.78 -1.71 -17.66
N LEU A 206 -7.94 -1.07 -18.47
CA LEU A 206 -7.43 0.29 -18.26
C LEU A 206 -8.48 1.37 -18.56
N GLY A 207 -9.49 1.05 -19.38
CA GLY A 207 -10.56 1.96 -19.71
C GLY A 207 -10.17 3.10 -20.65
N ASP A 208 -11.00 4.14 -20.67
CA ASP A 208 -10.78 5.37 -21.43
C ASP A 208 -9.95 6.37 -20.62
N GLU A 209 -8.63 6.32 -20.79
CA GLU A 209 -7.67 7.18 -20.10
C GLU A 209 -7.77 8.67 -20.48
N SER A 210 -8.60 9.05 -21.48
CA SER A 210 -8.92 10.46 -21.74
C SER A 210 -9.78 11.09 -20.63
N LYS A 211 -10.41 10.26 -19.79
CA LYS A 211 -11.25 10.71 -18.67
C LYS A 211 -10.43 10.75 -17.38
N TYR A 212 -10.40 11.91 -16.74
CA TYR A 212 -9.60 12.13 -15.52
C TYR A 212 -9.83 11.07 -14.43
N PHE A 213 -11.07 10.71 -14.12
CA PHE A 213 -11.36 9.72 -13.07
C PHE A 213 -10.89 8.30 -13.40
N VAL A 214 -10.73 7.97 -14.70
CA VAL A 214 -10.16 6.69 -15.15
C VAL A 214 -8.64 6.73 -14.99
N LEU A 215 -8.00 7.81 -15.44
CA LEU A 215 -6.57 8.03 -15.28
C LEU A 215 -6.16 8.03 -13.79
N GLU A 216 -6.88 8.77 -12.96
CA GLU A 216 -6.68 8.79 -11.50
C GLU A 216 -6.80 7.39 -10.90
N GLY A 217 -7.84 6.64 -11.30
CA GLY A 217 -8.02 5.25 -10.88
C GLY A 217 -6.89 4.33 -11.33
N ASN A 218 -6.34 4.53 -12.52
CA ASN A 218 -5.18 3.76 -13.01
C ASN A 218 -3.93 4.05 -12.17
N CYS A 219 -3.64 5.33 -11.89
CA CYS A 219 -2.52 5.70 -11.02
C CYS A 219 -2.65 5.10 -9.61
N LEU A 220 -3.85 5.17 -9.00
CA LEU A 220 -4.11 4.57 -7.69
C LEU A 220 -3.97 3.05 -7.73
N GLY A 221 -4.43 2.40 -8.80
CA GLY A 221 -4.27 0.96 -9.02
C GLY A 221 -2.81 0.54 -9.16
N ASP A 222 -2.02 1.31 -9.90
CA ASP A 222 -0.59 1.05 -10.09
C ASP A 222 0.21 1.25 -8.81
N ILE A 223 -0.11 2.29 -8.02
CA ILE A 223 0.49 2.54 -6.69
C ILE A 223 0.10 1.43 -5.72
N SER A 224 -1.17 1.02 -5.71
CA SER A 224 -1.64 -0.07 -4.84
C SER A 224 -0.91 -1.38 -5.16
N ALA A 225 -0.68 -1.67 -6.45
CA ALA A 225 0.08 -2.84 -6.87
C ALA A 225 1.55 -2.76 -6.44
N LEU A 226 2.17 -1.58 -6.52
CA LEU A 226 3.53 -1.34 -6.04
C LEU A 226 3.64 -1.61 -4.54
N LEU A 227 2.70 -1.09 -3.75
CA LEU A 227 2.64 -1.29 -2.29
C LEU A 227 2.53 -2.79 -1.96
N VAL A 228 1.57 -3.51 -2.58
CA VAL A 228 1.41 -4.96 -2.37
C VAL A 228 2.69 -5.73 -2.72
N LEU A 229 3.34 -5.44 -3.86
CA LEU A 229 4.57 -6.12 -4.23
C LEU A 229 5.66 -5.89 -3.18
N LEU A 230 5.89 -4.64 -2.78
CA LEU A 230 6.89 -4.28 -1.78
C LEU A 230 6.57 -4.86 -0.40
N GLY A 231 5.29 -4.88 -0.01
CA GLY A 231 4.81 -5.53 1.20
C GLY A 231 5.17 -7.00 1.22
N VAL A 232 4.85 -7.75 0.15
CA VAL A 232 5.20 -9.18 0.04
C VAL A 232 6.71 -9.40 0.05
N MET A 233 7.49 -8.60 -0.69
CA MET A 233 8.96 -8.68 -0.69
C MET A 233 9.58 -8.34 0.68
N THR A 234 8.84 -7.64 1.52
CA THR A 234 9.21 -7.32 2.90
C THR A 234 8.43 -8.15 3.92
N LEU A 235 7.93 -9.33 3.54
CA LEU A 235 7.31 -10.32 4.44
C LEU A 235 6.04 -9.80 5.15
N LEU A 236 5.27 -8.92 4.51
CA LEU A 236 3.95 -8.51 4.99
C LEU A 236 2.87 -9.48 4.54
N ARG A 237 1.78 -9.52 5.31
CA ARG A 237 0.51 -10.09 4.85
C ARG A 237 -0.28 -8.94 4.25
N PHE A 238 -0.92 -9.15 3.10
CA PHE A 238 -1.72 -8.11 2.47
C PHE A 238 -3.20 -8.50 2.39
N GLY A 239 -4.06 -7.49 2.41
CA GLY A 239 -5.46 -7.58 2.02
C GLY A 239 -5.80 -6.46 1.04
N LEU A 240 -6.40 -6.81 -0.09
CA LEU A 240 -6.95 -5.85 -1.05
C LEU A 240 -8.47 -5.89 -0.95
N GLU A 241 -9.06 -4.85 -0.37
CA GLU A 241 -10.51 -4.73 -0.26
C GLU A 241 -11.08 -4.15 -1.55
N GLN A 242 -11.95 -4.91 -2.23
CA GLN A 242 -12.66 -4.46 -3.43
C GLN A 242 -14.10 -4.98 -3.44
N PRO A 243 -15.05 -4.19 -3.98
CA PRO A 243 -16.38 -4.70 -4.28
C PRO A 243 -16.32 -5.93 -5.21
N GLN A 244 -17.24 -6.87 -5.04
CA GLN A 244 -17.28 -8.12 -5.83
C GLN A 244 -17.28 -7.88 -7.35
N ASN A 245 -17.85 -6.77 -7.79
CA ASN A 245 -17.97 -6.40 -9.20
C ASN A 245 -16.87 -5.44 -9.69
N SER A 246 -15.83 -5.21 -8.88
CA SER A 246 -14.67 -4.41 -9.26
C SER A 246 -13.83 -5.14 -10.29
N VAL A 247 -13.33 -4.39 -11.28
CA VAL A 247 -12.36 -4.91 -12.25
C VAL A 247 -10.91 -4.58 -11.92
N LEU A 248 -10.64 -3.92 -10.78
CA LEU A 248 -9.27 -3.59 -10.36
C LEU A 248 -8.33 -4.83 -10.31
N PRO A 249 -8.75 -6.00 -9.79
CA PRO A 249 -7.89 -7.19 -9.76
C PRO A 249 -7.46 -7.69 -11.15
N TYR A 250 -8.13 -7.26 -12.21
CA TYR A 250 -7.83 -7.63 -13.60
C TYR A 250 -7.09 -6.52 -14.36
N SER A 251 -6.85 -5.37 -13.74
CA SER A 251 -6.32 -4.18 -14.41
C SER A 251 -4.82 -4.00 -14.19
N GLY A 252 -4.10 -3.73 -15.29
CA GLY A 252 -2.74 -3.18 -15.27
C GLY A 252 -1.77 -3.89 -14.32
N CYS A 253 -1.04 -3.11 -13.52
CA CYS A 253 -0.03 -3.63 -12.59
C CYS A 253 -0.63 -4.56 -11.53
N MET A 254 -1.85 -4.29 -11.07
CA MET A 254 -2.51 -5.10 -10.04
C MET A 254 -2.74 -6.53 -10.53
N ALA A 255 -3.14 -6.70 -11.79
CA ALA A 255 -3.34 -8.00 -12.41
C ALA A 255 -2.08 -8.86 -12.44
N ALA A 256 -0.92 -8.24 -12.68
CA ALA A 256 0.38 -8.90 -12.68
C ALA A 256 0.83 -9.24 -11.26
N VAL A 257 0.72 -8.29 -10.32
CA VAL A 257 1.13 -8.48 -8.92
C VAL A 257 0.31 -9.58 -8.25
N LEU A 258 -1.02 -9.56 -8.35
CA LEU A 258 -1.88 -10.57 -7.73
C LEU A 258 -1.60 -11.98 -8.24
N ARG A 259 -1.30 -12.13 -9.55
CA ARG A 259 -0.90 -13.43 -10.11
C ARG A 259 0.47 -13.88 -9.64
N TYR A 260 1.43 -12.95 -9.59
CA TYR A 260 2.79 -13.23 -9.16
C TYR A 260 2.87 -13.67 -7.70
N VAL A 261 2.10 -13.02 -6.82
CA VAL A 261 2.05 -13.35 -5.38
C VAL A 261 1.05 -14.46 -5.05
N GLU A 262 0.43 -15.06 -6.07
CA GLU A 262 -0.57 -16.13 -5.94
C GLU A 262 -1.71 -15.74 -4.98
N ALA A 263 -2.24 -14.52 -5.15
CA ALA A 263 -3.28 -13.97 -4.30
C ALA A 263 -4.58 -14.80 -4.36
N GLU A 264 -5.17 -15.06 -3.20
CA GLU A 264 -6.45 -15.73 -3.08
C GLU A 264 -7.60 -14.74 -2.88
N GLN A 265 -8.76 -15.03 -3.48
CA GLN A 265 -9.96 -14.23 -3.30
C GLN A 265 -10.82 -14.82 -2.19
N THR A 266 -11.12 -14.01 -1.17
CA THR A 266 -12.14 -14.32 -0.16
C THR A 266 -13.37 -13.45 -0.37
N LEU A 267 -14.53 -14.07 -0.56
CA LEU A 267 -15.81 -13.36 -0.62
C LEU A 267 -16.34 -13.13 0.79
N THR A 268 -16.49 -11.86 1.17
CA THR A 268 -17.12 -11.46 2.43
C THR A 268 -18.44 -10.78 2.14
N TYR A 269 -19.44 -11.06 2.96
CA TYR A 269 -20.77 -10.45 2.87
C TYR A 269 -20.86 -9.25 3.79
N HIS A 270 -19.96 -8.28 3.61
CA HIS A 270 -19.80 -7.11 4.49
C HIS A 270 -21.16 -6.50 4.89
N TYR A 271 -21.53 -6.57 6.18
CA TYR A 271 -22.83 -6.18 6.77
C TYR A 271 -24.11 -6.79 6.15
N CYS A 272 -24.00 -7.85 5.35
CA CYS A 272 -25.19 -8.61 4.98
C CYS A 272 -25.77 -9.27 6.23
N PHE A 273 -27.10 -9.45 6.24
CA PHE A 273 -27.85 -10.08 7.33
C PHE A 273 -27.92 -9.27 8.64
N GLY A 274 -27.75 -7.95 8.57
CA GLY A 274 -27.98 -7.07 9.73
C GLY A 274 -26.84 -7.05 10.74
N GLY A 275 -25.59 -7.28 10.29
CA GLY A 275 -24.42 -6.98 11.10
C GLY A 275 -24.41 -5.49 11.46
N GLU A 276 -24.46 -5.18 12.74
CA GLU A 276 -24.29 -3.81 13.24
C GLU A 276 -22.80 -3.51 13.47
N ARG A 277 -22.47 -2.21 13.57
CA ARG A 277 -21.13 -1.72 13.91
C ARG A 277 -20.86 -1.78 15.41
#